data_AF-A0A9D7Q5C2-F1
#
_entry.id   AF-A0A9D7Q5C2-F1
#
_cell.length_a   1.000
_cell.length_b   1.000
_cell.length_c   1.000
_cell.angle_alpha   90.00
_cell.angle_beta   90.00
_cell.angle_gamma   90.00
#
_symmetry.space_group_name_H-M   'P 1'
#
loop_
_entity.id
_entity.type
_entity.pdbx_description
1 polymer ?
#
loop_
_entity_poly.entity_id
_entity_poly.type
_entity_poly.pdbx_seq_one_letter_code
_entity_poly.pdbx_strand_id
1 'polypeptide(L)'
;MYGKFIFLFVVILLSYSTFAQSIIVHQDTVICSGDPVTLYAEVDGVLGTLTYEVEEIPFAPEPIGGTSMTMVDDTYLGGYDIGFDFCFFGEVYDEVYICSNGWISFVVPGAGWSTNWTPDGTIPDNAMNVPKAAVMPAWTDWHTGLCANCIHRELLGTAPYRRFVITYEEVPLFSCTGFEGTFQIILYESTNVVEHHLTDVDVCGAWDLGISTEGIHNADGTEAYTVPDRNAEDWSATDNSWRFKPDQITWYELPSATVIGYGDSIVVNPDVTTSYYAEVSFCDGGTLSDTVEIGISTPYDVVYLGHEITCHGESDGWLSLTVTGNSNPVTFTWSTGASTDSIGGLGPGTYSVIVEEEGGCKITLEFELTDPPLLELGIADTQNITCFEGTDGEILLDASGGVPPYIFFLDGNVYTDSLFINLSAGNYIFTVKDQRGCWDTLEIELTQPPEVIVDAGNNLIIPYGGLTQINASTDAATPYNIVWTPTIGLSCTDCINPIASPLQNTSYLLSVIDPNGCIGFDVMDLIVELDLILPNVFTPNGDGMNDNFHVSMDFIESGTMDIYDRWGALILSTSEITRGWDGTKNGATQEIDSYIYIINVITTSGVQIEKSGTITLLR
;
A
#
# COMPACT_ATOMS: atom_id res chain seq x y z
N MET A 1 88.36 13.11 66.42
CA MET A 1 89.31 12.02 66.14
C MET A 1 88.91 11.34 64.84
N TYR A 2 89.85 10.73 64.11
CA TYR A 2 89.58 10.00 62.88
C TYR A 2 88.92 8.63 63.16
N GLY A 3 88.07 8.16 62.25
CA GLY A 3 87.47 6.82 62.29
C GLY A 3 86.90 6.41 60.94
N LYS A 4 87.52 5.40 60.30
CA LYS A 4 87.13 4.76 59.03
C LYS A 4 87.45 3.27 59.12
N PHE A 5 86.84 2.37 58.34
CA PHE A 5 85.70 2.54 57.41
C PHE A 5 84.42 2.00 58.13
N ILE A 6 83.38 1.33 57.61
CA ILE A 6 83.01 0.74 56.30
C ILE A 6 81.48 0.87 56.14
N PHE A 7 80.99 1.05 54.91
CA PHE A 7 79.64 0.68 54.50
C PHE A 7 79.75 -0.13 53.20
N LEU A 8 79.04 -1.26 53.13
CA LEU A 8 79.06 -2.15 51.96
C LEU A 8 78.03 -1.62 50.94
N PHE A 9 78.50 -0.97 49.88
CA PHE A 9 77.64 -0.64 48.74
C PHE A 9 77.37 -1.91 47.93
N VAL A 10 76.21 -2.52 48.16
CA VAL A 10 75.61 -3.42 47.17
C VAL A 10 75.08 -2.51 46.06
N VAL A 11 75.74 -2.54 44.90
CA VAL A 11 75.19 -1.93 43.68
C VAL A 11 74.07 -2.87 43.22
N ILE A 12 72.84 -2.53 43.56
CA ILE A 12 71.67 -3.07 42.87
C ILE A 12 71.67 -2.39 41.50
N LEU A 13 72.03 -3.15 40.47
CA LEU A 13 71.71 -2.79 39.09
C LEU A 13 70.18 -2.77 39.00
N LEU A 14 69.60 -1.58 38.84
CA LEU A 14 68.21 -1.43 38.46
C LEU A 14 68.10 -1.73 36.98
N SER A 15 67.96 -3.03 36.68
CA SER A 15 67.65 -3.54 35.35
C SER A 15 66.29 -3.02 34.89
N TYR A 16 66.29 -2.39 33.71
CA TYR A 16 65.15 -2.15 32.81
C TYR A 16 63.87 -1.52 33.39
N SER A 17 63.52 -0.37 32.82
CA SER A 17 62.14 0.14 32.88
C SER A 17 61.27 -0.73 31.99
N THR A 18 60.64 -1.76 32.54
CA THR A 18 59.58 -2.50 31.86
C THR A 18 58.45 -1.52 31.50
N PHE A 19 58.32 -1.18 30.22
CA PHE A 19 57.08 -0.62 29.71
C PHE A 19 55.96 -1.62 30.01
N ALA A 20 54.80 -1.10 30.41
CA ALA A 20 53.63 -1.97 30.57
C ALA A 20 53.18 -2.39 29.17
N GLN A 21 53.29 -3.68 28.85
CA GLN A 21 52.70 -4.24 27.64
C GLN A 21 51.18 -4.16 27.76
N SER A 22 50.50 -3.77 26.68
CA SER A 22 49.04 -3.80 26.59
C SER A 22 48.56 -3.91 25.16
N ILE A 23 47.44 -4.61 24.97
CA ILE A 23 46.59 -4.55 23.78
C ILE A 23 45.23 -3.99 24.20
N ILE A 24 44.62 -3.15 23.36
CA ILE A 24 43.30 -2.56 23.56
C ILE A 24 42.49 -2.78 22.29
N VAL A 25 41.35 -3.48 22.39
CA VAL A 25 40.38 -3.59 21.29
C VAL A 25 39.30 -2.51 21.45
N HIS A 26 38.97 -1.83 20.35
CA HIS A 26 38.06 -0.69 20.40
C HIS A 26 36.58 -1.05 20.21
N GLN A 27 35.82 -0.72 21.26
CA GLN A 27 34.36 -0.46 21.28
C GLN A 27 33.41 -1.64 21.02
N ASP A 28 32.86 -2.19 22.10
CA ASP A 28 31.60 -2.96 22.08
C ASP A 28 30.51 -2.19 21.35
N THR A 29 29.88 -2.82 20.35
CA THR A 29 28.93 -2.16 19.44
C THR A 29 27.75 -3.07 19.16
N VAL A 30 26.54 -2.50 19.05
CA VAL A 30 25.35 -3.20 18.59
C VAL A 30 25.11 -2.88 17.12
N ILE A 31 24.88 -3.90 16.30
CA ILE A 31 24.59 -3.79 14.85
C ILE A 31 23.40 -4.68 14.45
N CYS A 32 22.99 -4.61 13.19
CA CYS A 32 21.99 -5.51 12.63
C CYS A 32 22.65 -6.80 12.13
N SER A 33 21.89 -7.90 12.14
CA SER A 33 22.34 -9.23 11.70
C SER A 33 22.93 -9.16 10.27
N GLY A 34 24.22 -9.49 10.15
CA GLY A 34 24.96 -9.50 8.88
C GLY A 34 25.56 -8.17 8.41
N ASP A 35 25.35 -7.05 9.12
CA ASP A 35 26.00 -5.77 8.77
C ASP A 35 27.53 -5.82 9.01
N PRO A 36 28.34 -5.11 8.20
CA PRO A 36 29.79 -5.05 8.38
C PRO A 36 30.19 -4.08 9.49
N VAL A 37 31.01 -4.53 10.44
CA VAL A 37 31.70 -3.69 11.43
C VAL A 37 33.22 -3.90 11.34
N THR A 38 33.99 -2.82 11.51
CA THR A 38 35.46 -2.88 11.56
C THR A 38 35.91 -2.84 13.02
N LEU A 39 36.63 -3.88 13.44
CA LEU A 39 37.32 -3.93 14.73
C LEU A 39 38.73 -3.35 14.57
N TYR A 40 39.26 -2.75 15.64
CA TYR A 40 40.60 -2.16 15.69
C TYR A 40 41.28 -2.58 17.00
N ALA A 41 42.59 -2.84 16.94
CA ALA A 41 43.42 -3.16 18.10
C ALA A 41 44.71 -2.31 18.12
N GLU A 42 44.92 -1.56 19.19
CA GLU A 42 46.17 -0.83 19.46
C GLU A 42 47.05 -1.63 20.42
N VAL A 43 48.38 -1.64 20.22
CA VAL A 43 49.34 -2.41 21.04
C VAL A 43 50.57 -1.58 21.44
N ASP A 44 50.92 -1.62 22.72
CA ASP A 44 52.17 -1.11 23.29
C ASP A 44 53.10 -2.28 23.69
N GLY A 45 54.32 -2.32 23.15
CA GLY A 45 55.38 -3.25 23.59
C GLY A 45 56.44 -3.58 22.53
N VAL A 46 57.36 -4.50 22.86
CA VAL A 46 58.34 -5.08 21.92
C VAL A 46 57.84 -6.46 21.51
N LEU A 47 57.53 -6.61 20.22
CA LEU A 47 56.52 -7.57 19.76
C LEU A 47 57.15 -8.81 19.14
N GLY A 48 56.81 -9.98 19.69
CA GLY A 48 57.50 -11.25 19.51
C GLY A 48 56.72 -12.19 18.60
N THR A 49 56.83 -11.94 17.30
CA THR A 49 56.24 -12.80 16.28
C THR A 49 57.23 -13.85 15.78
N LEU A 50 56.69 -14.86 15.12
CA LEU A 50 57.42 -15.83 14.30
C LEU A 50 57.23 -15.58 12.79
N THR A 51 56.32 -14.68 12.38
CA THR A 51 56.00 -14.44 10.97
C THR A 51 56.13 -12.98 10.55
N TYR A 52 56.54 -12.76 9.30
CA TYR A 52 56.81 -11.42 8.76
C TYR A 52 56.12 -11.20 7.42
N GLU A 53 55.47 -10.05 7.27
CA GLU A 53 55.05 -9.47 6.00
C GLU A 53 56.30 -8.88 5.28
N VAL A 54 56.39 -9.07 3.96
CA VAL A 54 57.48 -8.58 3.12
C VAL A 54 56.93 -7.60 2.10
N GLU A 55 57.29 -6.32 2.20
CA GLU A 55 56.80 -5.25 1.31
C GLU A 55 57.94 -4.47 0.64
N GLU A 56 57.72 -4.06 -0.62
CA GLU A 56 58.57 -3.11 -1.35
C GLU A 56 58.28 -1.70 -0.82
N ILE A 57 59.31 -0.96 -0.40
CA ILE A 57 59.15 0.38 0.18
C ILE A 57 59.87 1.45 -0.66
N PRO A 58 59.43 2.73 -0.62
CA PRO A 58 60.14 3.79 -1.31
C PRO A 58 61.59 3.90 -0.85
N PHE A 59 62.53 3.94 -1.79
CA PHE A 59 63.96 4.06 -1.51
C PHE A 59 64.27 5.34 -0.72
N ALA A 60 64.74 5.16 0.52
CA ALA A 60 64.96 6.22 1.48
C ALA A 60 66.05 5.86 2.52
N PRO A 61 67.30 5.56 2.08
CA PRO A 61 68.39 5.24 2.99
C PRO A 61 68.72 6.37 3.97
N GLU A 62 69.26 6.00 5.12
CA GLU A 62 69.79 6.94 6.11
C GLU A 62 71.11 7.56 5.61
N PRO A 63 71.48 8.77 6.06
CA PRO A 63 72.75 9.39 5.70
C PRO A 63 73.95 8.51 6.11
N ILE A 64 74.89 8.29 5.20
CA ILE A 64 76.10 7.50 5.48
C ILE A 64 76.92 8.21 6.58
N GLY A 65 77.23 7.47 7.64
CA GLY A 65 77.72 8.04 8.90
C GLY A 65 78.29 7.00 9.86
N GLY A 66 78.35 7.33 11.15
CA GLY A 66 78.69 6.37 12.21
C GLY A 66 80.16 6.02 12.40
N THR A 67 80.36 4.89 13.10
CA THR A 67 81.67 4.35 13.49
C THR A 67 82.10 3.24 12.54
N SER A 68 83.26 3.41 11.91
CA SER A 68 83.83 2.41 11.00
C SER A 68 84.09 1.07 11.67
N MET A 69 83.81 0.00 10.95
CA MET A 69 83.87 -1.38 11.41
C MET A 69 85.10 -2.11 10.83
N THR A 70 85.38 -3.30 11.34
CA THR A 70 86.41 -4.18 10.78
C THR A 70 85.78 -5.54 10.55
N MET A 71 85.92 -6.06 9.33
CA MET A 71 85.50 -7.41 8.98
C MET A 71 86.73 -8.29 8.79
N VAL A 72 86.51 -9.60 8.72
CA VAL A 72 87.54 -10.58 8.36
C VAL A 72 86.98 -11.49 7.27
N ASP A 73 87.86 -11.81 6.33
CA ASP A 73 87.68 -12.78 5.25
C ASP A 73 87.09 -14.10 5.78
N ASP A 74 85.95 -14.55 5.24
CA ASP A 74 85.21 -15.76 5.63
C ASP A 74 84.84 -15.87 7.15
N THR A 75 85.02 -14.80 7.94
CA THR A 75 85.08 -14.90 9.41
C THR A 75 84.34 -13.77 10.11
N TYR A 76 83.45 -14.13 11.03
CA TYR A 76 82.73 -13.17 11.88
C TYR A 76 83.64 -12.57 12.97
N LEU A 77 83.77 -11.24 12.99
CA LEU A 77 84.64 -10.53 13.95
C LEU A 77 83.85 -9.90 15.12
N GLY A 78 83.55 -10.72 16.12
CA GLY A 78 82.95 -10.28 17.38
C GLY A 78 81.45 -9.95 17.29
N GLY A 79 80.85 -9.73 18.46
CA GLY A 79 79.52 -9.15 18.60
C GLY A 79 79.59 -7.62 18.58
N TYR A 80 78.63 -7.00 17.90
CA TYR A 80 78.45 -5.56 17.83
C TYR A 80 77.13 -5.18 18.47
N ASP A 81 77.22 -4.60 19.67
CA ASP A 81 76.12 -3.95 20.42
C ASP A 81 75.20 -3.12 19.50
N ILE A 82 73.93 -3.54 19.43
CA ILE A 82 72.83 -2.87 18.70
C ILE A 82 72.43 -1.57 19.44
N GLY A 83 72.67 -1.52 20.75
CA GLY A 83 72.28 -0.45 21.66
C GLY A 83 70.89 -0.61 22.25
N PHE A 84 70.08 -1.54 21.74
CA PHE A 84 68.75 -1.88 22.24
C PHE A 84 68.44 -3.35 22.01
N ASP A 85 67.62 -3.91 22.90
CA ASP A 85 67.04 -5.24 22.81
C ASP A 85 66.20 -5.37 21.52
N PHE A 86 66.76 -5.93 20.44
CA PHE A 86 66.04 -6.17 19.19
C PHE A 86 65.48 -7.59 19.17
N CYS A 87 64.24 -7.77 18.72
CA CYS A 87 63.58 -9.06 18.75
C CYS A 87 63.27 -9.60 17.35
N PHE A 88 63.59 -10.87 17.14
CA PHE A 88 63.66 -11.48 15.82
C PHE A 88 63.30 -12.97 15.91
N PHE A 89 62.21 -13.37 15.25
CA PHE A 89 61.64 -14.73 15.35
C PHE A 89 61.45 -15.22 16.80
N GLY A 90 60.80 -14.39 17.62
CA GLY A 90 60.46 -14.71 19.02
C GLY A 90 61.61 -14.71 20.03
N GLU A 91 62.87 -14.57 19.59
CA GLU A 91 64.05 -14.46 20.45
C GLU A 91 64.54 -13.00 20.53
N VAL A 92 65.25 -12.66 21.62
CA VAL A 92 65.77 -11.29 21.89
C VAL A 92 67.28 -11.25 21.75
N TYR A 93 67.79 -10.19 21.11
CA TYR A 93 69.19 -10.07 20.71
C TYR A 93 69.84 -8.73 21.11
N ASP A 94 70.98 -8.87 21.81
CA ASP A 94 72.01 -7.90 22.19
C ASP A 94 72.76 -7.16 21.08
N GLU A 95 73.20 -8.00 20.14
CA GLU A 95 74.40 -7.84 19.34
C GLU A 95 74.19 -8.45 17.95
N VAL A 96 74.91 -7.93 16.96
CA VAL A 96 75.03 -8.56 15.64
C VAL A 96 76.46 -8.99 15.34
N TYR A 97 76.58 -10.07 14.58
CA TYR A 97 77.82 -10.65 14.08
C TYR A 97 77.86 -10.43 12.56
N ILE A 98 78.96 -9.88 12.04
CA ILE A 98 79.12 -9.54 10.61
C ILE A 98 80.37 -10.21 10.01
N CYS A 99 80.30 -10.69 8.75
CA CYS A 99 81.42 -11.24 7.98
C CYS A 99 81.42 -10.74 6.52
N SER A 100 82.43 -11.16 5.72
CA SER A 100 82.61 -10.75 4.31
C SER A 100 81.41 -10.95 3.39
N ASN A 101 80.44 -11.80 3.73
CA ASN A 101 79.32 -12.16 2.83
C ASN A 101 78.09 -11.22 2.90
N GLY A 102 78.24 -10.02 3.47
CA GLY A 102 77.25 -8.92 3.42
C GLY A 102 76.07 -9.02 4.39
N TRP A 103 75.71 -10.24 4.82
CA TRP A 103 74.68 -10.50 5.82
C TRP A 103 75.13 -10.20 7.26
N ILE A 104 74.15 -10.14 8.17
CA ILE A 104 74.37 -10.14 9.63
C ILE A 104 73.69 -11.35 10.26
N SER A 105 74.26 -11.85 11.37
CA SER A 105 73.69 -12.92 12.19
C SER A 105 73.55 -12.44 13.63
N PHE A 106 72.43 -12.75 14.27
CA PHE A 106 72.14 -12.41 15.66
C PHE A 106 72.63 -13.48 16.66
N VAL A 107 72.95 -14.69 16.19
CA VAL A 107 73.57 -15.76 17.02
C VAL A 107 75.06 -15.88 16.73
N VAL A 108 75.82 -16.33 17.73
CA VAL A 108 77.25 -16.65 17.58
C VAL A 108 77.42 -17.80 16.57
N PRO A 109 78.13 -17.61 15.45
CA PRO A 109 78.38 -18.69 14.50
C PRO A 109 79.30 -19.77 15.10
N GLY A 110 78.97 -21.04 14.83
CA GLY A 110 79.81 -22.19 15.22
C GLY A 110 81.16 -22.27 14.46
N ALA A 111 81.87 -23.39 14.60
CA ALA A 111 83.13 -23.61 13.88
C ALA A 111 82.91 -24.48 12.62
N GLY A 112 82.96 -23.89 11.42
CA GLY A 112 82.96 -24.65 10.16
C GLY A 112 82.47 -23.97 8.87
N TRP A 113 82.06 -22.69 8.89
CA TRP A 113 81.27 -22.06 7.82
C TRP A 113 82.00 -21.74 6.49
N SER A 114 83.33 -21.84 6.43
CA SER A 114 84.14 -21.42 5.27
C SER A 114 84.20 -22.45 4.13
N THR A 115 83.05 -22.90 3.63
CA THR A 115 82.95 -23.68 2.38
C THR A 115 81.66 -23.35 1.63
N ASN A 116 81.82 -22.85 0.40
CA ASN A 116 80.79 -22.36 -0.52
C ASN A 116 79.46 -23.15 -0.42
N TRP A 117 78.41 -22.46 0.01
CA TRP A 117 77.05 -22.82 -0.37
C TRP A 117 76.76 -22.19 -1.73
N THR A 118 76.03 -22.90 -2.59
CA THR A 118 75.64 -22.45 -3.93
C THR A 118 74.12 -22.40 -4.01
N PRO A 119 73.49 -21.21 -4.11
CA PRO A 119 72.05 -21.08 -4.30
C PRO A 119 71.65 -21.52 -5.72
N ASP A 120 70.96 -22.66 -5.80
CA ASP A 120 69.97 -22.94 -6.84
C ASP A 120 68.57 -22.86 -6.17
N GLY A 121 68.09 -21.64 -5.93
CA GLY A 121 66.74 -21.36 -5.40
C GLY A 121 66.67 -20.68 -4.02
N THR A 122 65.48 -20.72 -3.42
CA THR A 122 65.10 -20.07 -2.16
C THR A 122 66.05 -20.37 -1.00
N ILE A 123 66.23 -19.40 -0.09
CA ILE A 123 66.90 -19.59 1.22
C ILE A 123 66.37 -20.88 1.88
N PRO A 124 67.20 -21.94 2.09
CA PRO A 124 66.65 -23.24 2.43
C PRO A 124 66.41 -23.42 3.93
N ASP A 125 65.18 -23.80 4.29
CA ASP A 125 64.66 -24.10 5.65
C ASP A 125 65.36 -25.27 6.40
N ASN A 126 66.58 -25.62 6.02
CA ASN A 126 67.41 -26.67 6.61
C ASN A 126 68.90 -26.62 6.19
N ALA A 127 69.36 -25.56 5.51
CA ALA A 127 70.75 -25.49 5.05
C ALA A 127 71.74 -25.43 6.21
N MET A 128 72.54 -26.49 6.39
CA MET A 128 73.54 -26.59 7.48
C MET A 128 74.65 -25.53 7.44
N ASN A 129 74.79 -24.81 6.33
CA ASN A 129 75.84 -23.82 6.08
C ASN A 129 75.31 -22.36 6.06
N VAL A 130 74.00 -22.14 6.24
CA VAL A 130 73.42 -20.79 6.33
C VAL A 130 73.44 -20.33 7.79
N PRO A 131 73.88 -19.09 8.09
CA PRO A 131 73.78 -18.52 9.42
C PRO A 131 72.31 -18.40 9.83
N LYS A 132 71.98 -18.95 11.00
CA LYS A 132 70.65 -18.87 11.57
C LYS A 132 70.46 -17.51 12.25
N ALA A 133 69.20 -17.11 12.47
CA ALA A 133 68.84 -15.78 12.95
C ALA A 133 69.61 -14.70 12.18
N ALA A 134 69.38 -14.60 10.86
CA ALA A 134 70.18 -13.77 9.97
C ALA A 134 69.34 -12.87 9.06
N VAL A 135 69.93 -11.74 8.69
CA VAL A 135 69.38 -10.74 7.77
C VAL A 135 70.31 -10.61 6.58
N MET A 136 69.76 -10.76 5.37
CA MET A 136 70.49 -10.91 4.11
C MET A 136 70.01 -9.83 3.15
N PRO A 137 70.71 -8.69 3.01
CA PRO A 137 70.30 -7.62 2.08
C PRO A 137 70.78 -7.88 0.64
N ALA A 138 72.06 -8.21 0.50
CA ALA A 138 72.70 -8.58 -0.76
C ALA A 138 73.80 -9.60 -0.45
N TRP A 139 73.51 -10.88 -0.66
CA TRP A 139 74.51 -11.94 -0.49
C TRP A 139 75.56 -11.90 -1.61
N THR A 140 76.77 -11.43 -1.29
CA THR A 140 77.96 -11.58 -2.14
C THR A 140 79.21 -11.40 -1.28
N ASP A 141 80.37 -11.85 -1.78
CA ASP A 141 81.63 -11.84 -1.05
C ASP A 141 82.38 -10.52 -1.26
N TRP A 142 82.44 -9.71 -0.19
CA TRP A 142 82.92 -8.33 -0.21
C TRP A 142 84.40 -8.22 0.20
N HIS A 143 85.24 -7.65 -0.69
CA HIS A 143 86.67 -7.46 -0.51
C HIS A 143 87.04 -6.34 0.48
N THR A 144 86.63 -6.48 1.74
CA THR A 144 86.98 -5.55 2.84
C THR A 144 88.49 -5.36 3.05
N GLY A 145 89.34 -6.25 2.53
CA GLY A 145 90.79 -6.05 2.47
C GLY A 145 91.29 -4.97 1.47
N LEU A 146 90.43 -4.41 0.62
CA LEU A 146 90.79 -3.38 -0.38
C LEU A 146 90.19 -1.99 -0.09
N CYS A 147 89.04 -1.91 0.56
CA CYS A 147 88.46 -0.64 1.02
C CYS A 147 88.71 -0.43 2.51
N ALA A 148 89.09 0.79 2.91
CA ALA A 148 89.45 1.10 4.29
C ALA A 148 88.45 2.11 4.87
N ASN A 149 87.71 1.71 5.90
CA ASN A 149 86.60 2.46 6.51
C ASN A 149 85.37 2.59 5.60
N CYS A 150 85.09 1.59 4.77
CA CYS A 150 83.94 1.47 3.85
C CYS A 150 82.71 0.78 4.48
N ILE A 151 82.78 0.41 5.76
CA ILE A 151 81.68 -0.25 6.49
C ILE A 151 81.53 0.43 7.84
N HIS A 152 80.31 0.77 8.20
CA HIS A 152 79.99 1.65 9.32
C HIS A 152 78.77 1.14 10.08
N ARG A 153 78.72 1.43 11.40
CA ARG A 153 77.47 1.38 12.15
C ARG A 153 77.16 2.68 12.85
N GLU A 154 75.89 3.08 12.85
CA GLU A 154 75.38 4.20 13.62
C GLU A 154 74.12 3.81 14.41
N LEU A 155 73.96 4.41 15.59
CA LEU A 155 72.75 4.30 16.39
C LEU A 155 72.04 5.66 16.36
N LEU A 156 71.01 5.75 15.53
CA LEU A 156 70.23 6.95 15.31
C LEU A 156 69.00 7.00 16.22
N GLY A 157 68.42 8.19 16.39
CA GLY A 157 67.21 8.40 17.19
C GLY A 157 67.44 8.40 18.71
N THR A 158 66.36 8.18 19.47
CA THR A 158 66.35 8.16 20.94
C THR A 158 65.27 7.22 21.44
N ALA A 159 65.53 6.47 22.51
CA ALA A 159 64.61 5.46 23.03
C ALA A 159 63.19 6.02 23.31
N PRO A 160 62.11 5.30 22.98
CA PRO A 160 62.07 3.95 22.42
C PRO A 160 62.18 3.87 20.88
N TYR A 161 62.51 4.98 20.20
CA TYR A 161 62.53 5.09 18.74
C TYR A 161 63.96 5.19 18.19
N ARG A 162 64.86 4.29 18.61
CA ARG A 162 66.19 4.16 18.01
C ARG A 162 66.17 3.32 16.74
N ARG A 163 67.15 3.58 15.88
CA ARG A 163 67.44 2.79 14.68
C ARG A 163 68.91 2.42 14.67
N PHE A 164 69.21 1.14 14.54
CA PHE A 164 70.58 0.66 14.37
C PHE A 164 70.83 0.46 12.87
N VAL A 165 71.71 1.29 12.31
CA VAL A 165 72.02 1.32 10.88
C VAL A 165 73.40 0.72 10.67
N ILE A 166 73.51 -0.23 9.76
CA ILE A 166 74.78 -0.72 9.22
C ILE A 166 74.84 -0.27 7.76
N THR A 167 75.90 0.43 7.38
CA THR A 167 76.14 0.83 5.98
C THR A 167 77.40 0.16 5.44
N TYR A 168 77.28 -0.38 4.24
CA TYR A 168 78.37 -0.74 3.34
C TYR A 168 78.39 0.36 2.26
N GLU A 169 79.52 1.06 2.07
CA GLU A 169 79.72 2.18 1.13
C GLU A 169 80.87 1.84 0.16
N GLU A 170 80.60 1.84 -1.15
CA GLU A 170 81.58 1.59 -2.23
C GLU A 170 82.48 0.36 -1.94
N VAL A 171 81.89 -0.74 -1.48
CA VAL A 171 82.65 -1.94 -1.06
C VAL A 171 82.97 -2.80 -2.29
N PRO A 172 84.24 -3.08 -2.64
CA PRO A 172 84.58 -3.87 -3.83
C PRO A 172 84.26 -5.36 -3.66
N LEU A 173 83.93 -6.07 -4.74
CA LEU A 173 83.71 -7.52 -4.72
C LEU A 173 85.02 -8.33 -4.69
N PHE A 174 85.09 -9.42 -3.92
CA PHE A 174 86.30 -10.23 -3.69
C PHE A 174 86.94 -10.76 -4.97
N SER A 175 86.19 -11.54 -5.75
CA SER A 175 86.65 -12.05 -7.04
C SER A 175 86.77 -10.97 -8.13
N CYS A 176 86.20 -9.78 -7.89
CA CYS A 176 85.83 -8.83 -8.93
C CYS A 176 86.10 -7.36 -8.55
N THR A 177 87.32 -7.09 -8.06
CA THR A 177 87.85 -5.82 -7.50
C THR A 177 87.73 -4.51 -8.31
N GLY A 178 86.95 -4.48 -9.40
CA GLY A 178 86.57 -3.28 -10.16
C GLY A 178 85.05 -3.14 -10.34
N PHE A 179 84.27 -3.85 -9.53
CA PHE A 179 82.84 -3.75 -9.30
C PHE A 179 82.66 -3.57 -7.79
N GLU A 180 81.67 -2.78 -7.38
CA GLU A 180 81.44 -2.41 -5.98
C GLU A 180 79.94 -2.38 -5.65
N GLY A 181 79.59 -1.99 -4.43
CA GLY A 181 78.18 -1.86 -4.05
C GLY A 181 77.98 -1.14 -2.72
N THR A 182 76.81 -0.53 -2.59
CA THR A 182 76.41 0.25 -1.42
C THR A 182 75.06 -0.23 -0.91
N PHE A 183 74.97 -0.60 0.37
CA PHE A 183 73.69 -0.98 0.96
C PHE A 183 73.61 -0.71 2.46
N GLN A 184 72.39 -0.65 2.97
CA GLN A 184 72.09 -0.52 4.38
C GLN A 184 71.20 -1.64 4.89
N ILE A 185 71.43 -2.01 6.14
CA ILE A 185 70.50 -2.77 6.99
C ILE A 185 70.10 -1.82 8.12
N ILE A 186 68.80 -1.67 8.36
CA ILE A 186 68.25 -0.87 9.46
C ILE A 186 67.37 -1.75 10.36
N LEU A 187 67.67 -1.76 11.65
CA LEU A 187 66.85 -2.39 12.70
C LEU A 187 66.13 -1.31 13.51
N TYR A 188 64.84 -1.50 13.78
CA TYR A 188 63.98 -0.52 14.48
C TYR A 188 63.61 -0.98 15.90
N GLU A 189 63.92 -0.18 16.92
CA GLU A 189 63.72 -0.51 18.35
C GLU A 189 62.25 -0.78 18.72
N SER A 190 61.32 0.12 18.39
CA SER A 190 59.93 0.03 18.87
C SER A 190 59.04 -0.93 18.07
N THR A 191 59.50 -1.43 16.93
CA THR A 191 58.64 -2.17 15.98
C THR A 191 59.20 -3.52 15.55
N ASN A 192 60.46 -3.85 15.88
CA ASN A 192 61.18 -5.03 15.37
C ASN A 192 61.21 -5.14 13.83
N VAL A 193 61.01 -4.01 13.13
CA VAL A 193 61.11 -3.93 11.68
C VAL A 193 62.58 -4.03 11.24
N VAL A 194 62.81 -4.77 10.16
CA VAL A 194 64.05 -4.77 9.40
C VAL A 194 63.80 -4.08 8.06
N GLU A 195 64.66 -3.15 7.68
CA GLU A 195 64.67 -2.55 6.34
C GLU A 195 66.02 -2.77 5.65
N HIS A 196 65.96 -2.96 4.33
CA HIS A 196 67.09 -2.95 3.43
C HIS A 196 66.99 -1.75 2.48
N HIS A 197 68.12 -1.11 2.19
CA HIS A 197 68.24 -0.13 1.10
C HIS A 197 69.48 -0.44 0.27
N LEU A 198 69.32 -0.69 -1.03
CA LEU A 198 70.40 -1.12 -1.93
C LEU A 198 70.60 -0.09 -3.05
N THR A 199 71.86 0.29 -3.26
CA THR A 199 72.30 1.33 -4.20
C THR A 199 73.52 0.83 -4.97
N ASP A 200 73.50 0.93 -6.29
CA ASP A 200 74.62 0.58 -7.18
C ASP A 200 75.27 -0.79 -6.87
N VAL A 201 74.45 -1.81 -6.57
CA VAL A 201 74.92 -3.18 -6.30
C VAL A 201 75.16 -3.91 -7.63
N ASP A 202 76.44 -4.06 -7.99
CA ASP A 202 76.88 -4.69 -9.24
C ASP A 202 76.82 -6.23 -9.25
N VAL A 203 76.65 -6.81 -10.44
CA VAL A 203 76.76 -8.26 -10.71
C VAL A 203 78.10 -8.59 -11.36
N CYS A 204 78.82 -9.59 -10.84
CA CYS A 204 80.03 -10.11 -11.47
C CYS A 204 79.90 -11.54 -12.01
N GLY A 205 80.06 -11.71 -13.32
CA GLY A 205 80.02 -13.00 -14.03
C GLY A 205 81.31 -13.85 -13.95
N ALA A 206 82.00 -13.89 -12.82
CA ALA A 206 83.24 -14.68 -12.64
C ALA A 206 83.14 -15.66 -11.45
N TRP A 207 83.04 -16.96 -11.76
CA TRP A 207 82.99 -18.09 -10.80
C TRP A 207 82.00 -17.90 -9.63
N ASP A 208 80.74 -18.27 -9.87
CA ASP A 208 79.83 -18.86 -8.86
C ASP A 208 79.38 -17.98 -7.66
N LEU A 209 79.71 -16.69 -7.63
CA LEU A 209 79.44 -15.80 -6.47
C LEU A 209 78.85 -14.42 -6.86
N GLY A 210 78.12 -14.35 -7.97
CA GLY A 210 77.35 -13.17 -8.41
C GLY A 210 75.89 -13.15 -7.96
N ILE A 211 75.44 -14.18 -7.23
CA ILE A 211 74.04 -14.44 -6.91
C ILE A 211 73.66 -13.65 -5.65
N SER A 212 73.05 -12.48 -5.78
CA SER A 212 72.47 -11.83 -4.60
C SER A 212 71.24 -12.59 -4.08
N THR A 213 71.13 -12.70 -2.77
CA THR A 213 69.98 -13.25 -2.01
C THR A 213 69.48 -12.14 -1.10
N GLU A 214 68.18 -11.85 -1.13
CA GLU A 214 67.54 -10.83 -0.28
C GLU A 214 66.40 -11.46 0.57
N GLY A 215 66.54 -11.42 1.90
CA GLY A 215 65.63 -12.12 2.83
C GLY A 215 66.08 -12.13 4.30
N ILE A 216 65.31 -12.82 5.14
CA ILE A 216 65.61 -13.08 6.56
C ILE A 216 65.38 -14.56 6.92
N HIS A 217 66.09 -15.07 7.94
CA HIS A 217 66.08 -16.49 8.34
C HIS A 217 66.05 -16.67 9.87
N ASN A 218 65.21 -17.57 10.38
CA ASN A 218 64.98 -17.76 11.82
C ASN A 218 66.11 -18.51 12.57
N ALA A 219 66.01 -18.59 13.91
CA ALA A 219 67.09 -19.05 14.80
C ALA A 219 67.35 -20.57 14.81
N ASP A 220 66.33 -21.40 14.53
CA ASP A 220 66.51 -22.85 14.36
C ASP A 220 66.71 -23.27 12.89
N GLY A 221 66.50 -22.33 11.96
CA GLY A 221 66.71 -22.42 10.52
C GLY A 221 65.53 -22.98 9.73
N THR A 222 64.34 -23.10 10.34
CA THR A 222 63.13 -23.72 9.75
C THR A 222 62.22 -22.77 8.96
N GLU A 223 62.42 -21.46 9.04
CA GLU A 223 61.58 -20.46 8.36
C GLU A 223 62.45 -19.38 7.71
N ALA A 224 62.35 -19.24 6.39
CA ALA A 224 62.95 -18.15 5.63
C ALA A 224 61.91 -17.28 4.92
N TYR A 225 62.06 -15.96 5.02
CA TYR A 225 61.21 -14.98 4.34
C TYR A 225 62.03 -14.32 3.24
N THR A 226 61.56 -14.43 2.01
CA THR A 226 62.32 -14.10 0.79
C THR A 226 61.68 -12.95 0.03
N VAL A 227 62.52 -12.04 -0.46
CA VAL A 227 62.06 -10.98 -1.37
C VAL A 227 61.74 -11.58 -2.75
N PRO A 228 60.57 -11.25 -3.36
CA PRO A 228 60.23 -11.65 -4.71
C PRO A 228 61.28 -11.25 -5.75
N ASP A 229 61.58 -12.14 -6.69
CA ASP A 229 62.52 -11.91 -7.79
C ASP A 229 63.94 -11.44 -7.35
N ARG A 230 64.37 -11.78 -6.12
CA ARG A 230 65.71 -11.50 -5.58
C ARG A 230 66.46 -12.75 -5.07
N ASN A 231 65.96 -13.94 -5.39
CA ASN A 231 66.44 -15.22 -4.84
C ASN A 231 66.46 -16.36 -5.88
N ALA A 232 66.60 -16.04 -7.18
CA ALA A 232 66.45 -17.01 -8.27
C ALA A 232 67.24 -16.75 -9.57
N GLU A 233 67.80 -15.55 -9.78
CA GLU A 233 68.61 -15.18 -10.97
C GLU A 233 69.75 -14.22 -10.55
N ASP A 234 70.74 -13.97 -11.41
CA ASP A 234 71.75 -12.91 -11.21
C ASP A 234 71.08 -11.53 -11.34
N TRP A 235 70.97 -10.76 -10.24
CA TRP A 235 70.35 -9.42 -10.23
C TRP A 235 71.26 -8.33 -9.65
N SER A 236 71.08 -7.11 -10.17
CA SER A 236 71.69 -5.87 -9.69
C SER A 236 70.61 -4.95 -9.13
N ALA A 237 70.98 -4.03 -8.24
CA ALA A 237 70.06 -3.05 -7.68
C ALA A 237 70.57 -1.62 -7.84
N THR A 238 69.67 -0.74 -8.28
CA THR A 238 69.77 0.71 -8.19
C THR A 238 68.48 1.19 -7.53
N ASP A 239 68.59 1.95 -6.44
CA ASP A 239 67.48 2.50 -5.65
C ASP A 239 66.38 1.45 -5.27
N ASN A 240 66.79 0.26 -4.78
CA ASN A 240 65.87 -0.82 -4.33
C ASN A 240 65.70 -0.78 -2.81
N SER A 241 64.50 -1.05 -2.27
CA SER A 241 64.29 -1.12 -0.81
C SER A 241 63.12 -2.01 -0.39
N TRP A 242 63.34 -2.78 0.68
CA TRP A 242 62.39 -3.76 1.18
C TRP A 242 62.27 -3.69 2.70
N ARG A 243 61.08 -3.99 3.21
CA ARG A 243 60.79 -4.08 4.64
C ARG A 243 60.30 -5.47 5.00
N PHE A 244 60.85 -6.00 6.09
CA PHE A 244 60.29 -7.14 6.81
C PHE A 244 59.58 -6.58 8.03
N LYS A 245 58.26 -6.64 7.99
CA LYS A 245 57.38 -6.12 9.03
C LYS A 245 56.84 -7.32 9.81
N PRO A 246 57.09 -7.43 11.13
CA PRO A 246 56.53 -8.52 11.92
C PRO A 246 54.99 -8.51 11.93
N ASP A 247 54.37 -9.68 11.85
CA ASP A 247 52.92 -9.85 12.05
C ASP A 247 52.60 -9.79 13.55
N GLN A 248 51.96 -8.73 14.02
CA GLN A 248 51.90 -8.42 15.45
C GLN A 248 50.58 -8.73 16.14
N ILE A 249 49.49 -8.97 15.41
CA ILE A 249 48.14 -9.19 15.97
C ILE A 249 47.43 -10.28 15.18
N THR A 250 46.88 -11.28 15.88
CA THR A 250 45.99 -12.31 15.31
C THR A 250 44.58 -12.17 15.90
N TRP A 251 43.55 -12.23 15.06
CA TRP A 251 42.15 -12.12 15.44
C TRP A 251 41.45 -13.47 15.49
N TYR A 252 40.63 -13.68 16.51
CA TYR A 252 39.95 -14.94 16.80
C TYR A 252 38.45 -14.75 17.10
N GLU A 253 37.63 -15.73 16.72
CA GLU A 253 36.20 -15.80 17.05
C GLU A 253 35.95 -16.71 18.27
N LEU A 254 35.22 -16.22 19.27
CA LEU A 254 34.78 -17.03 20.42
C LEU A 254 33.40 -17.66 20.19
N PRO A 255 33.15 -18.89 20.71
CA PRO A 255 34.04 -19.71 21.53
C PRO A 255 34.92 -20.67 20.69
N SER A 256 34.99 -20.50 19.37
CA SER A 256 35.64 -21.48 18.48
C SER A 256 37.17 -21.45 18.54
N ALA A 257 37.75 -20.29 18.89
CA ALA A 257 39.19 -19.99 18.75
C ALA A 257 39.70 -20.21 17.31
N THR A 258 38.82 -20.00 16.31
CA THR A 258 39.19 -19.98 14.90
C THR A 258 39.86 -18.64 14.58
N VAL A 259 41.04 -18.68 13.95
CA VAL A 259 41.67 -17.47 13.40
C VAL A 259 40.80 -16.94 12.25
N ILE A 260 40.42 -15.67 12.34
CA ILE A 260 39.61 -14.98 11.32
C ILE A 260 40.41 -13.96 10.51
N GLY A 261 41.58 -13.52 10.99
CA GLY A 261 42.49 -12.64 10.26
C GLY A 261 43.66 -12.15 11.10
N TYR A 262 44.42 -11.20 10.55
CA TYR A 262 45.67 -10.67 11.12
C TYR A 262 45.75 -9.16 10.89
N GLY A 263 46.52 -8.45 11.72
CA GLY A 263 46.78 -7.02 11.60
C GLY A 263 46.04 -6.14 12.62
N ASP A 264 46.25 -4.82 12.52
CA ASP A 264 45.68 -3.81 13.43
C ASP A 264 44.15 -3.68 13.38
N SER A 265 43.52 -4.21 12.33
CA SER A 265 42.11 -4.06 12.06
C SER A 265 41.55 -5.23 11.22
N ILE A 266 40.26 -5.51 11.39
CA ILE A 266 39.55 -6.57 10.68
C ILE A 266 38.08 -6.19 10.46
N VAL A 267 37.47 -6.64 9.35
CA VAL A 267 36.04 -6.48 9.09
C VAL A 267 35.31 -7.79 9.39
N VAL A 268 34.23 -7.72 10.17
CA VAL A 268 33.38 -8.87 10.53
C VAL A 268 31.91 -8.57 10.28
N ASN A 269 31.13 -9.62 9.98
CA ASN A 269 29.69 -9.56 9.66
C ASN A 269 28.90 -10.63 10.44
N PRO A 270 28.78 -10.53 11.78
CA PRO A 270 28.07 -11.54 12.57
C PRO A 270 26.54 -11.53 12.35
N ASP A 271 25.94 -12.72 12.26
CA ASP A 271 24.47 -12.89 12.21
C ASP A 271 23.83 -12.99 13.62
N VAL A 272 24.62 -13.31 14.65
CA VAL A 272 24.23 -13.45 16.07
C VAL A 272 25.26 -12.73 16.95
N THR A 273 24.92 -12.41 18.21
CA THR A 273 25.90 -11.80 19.13
C THR A 273 27.13 -12.70 19.28
N THR A 274 28.29 -12.17 18.88
CA THR A 274 29.56 -12.88 18.82
C THR A 274 30.65 -12.03 19.47
N SER A 275 31.46 -12.66 20.32
CA SER A 275 32.64 -12.04 20.91
C SER A 275 33.88 -12.39 20.09
N TYR A 276 34.75 -11.41 19.87
CA TYR A 276 36.04 -11.57 19.20
C TYR A 276 37.17 -11.24 20.18
N TYR A 277 38.37 -11.75 19.92
CA TYR A 277 39.56 -11.26 20.61
C TYR A 277 40.73 -11.07 19.65
N ALA A 278 41.54 -10.06 19.94
CA ALA A 278 42.85 -9.88 19.36
C ALA A 278 43.88 -10.48 20.33
N GLU A 279 44.84 -11.24 19.83
CA GLU A 279 45.96 -11.79 20.61
C GLU A 279 47.30 -11.40 19.98
N VAL A 280 48.26 -11.13 20.85
CA VAL A 280 49.61 -10.69 20.52
C VAL A 280 50.63 -11.44 21.39
N SER A 281 51.72 -11.87 20.76
CA SER A 281 52.87 -12.48 21.41
C SER A 281 54.01 -11.47 21.60
N PHE A 282 54.72 -11.58 22.73
CA PHE A 282 55.86 -10.75 23.09
C PHE A 282 57.14 -11.61 23.18
N CYS A 283 58.29 -10.97 23.02
CA CYS A 283 59.58 -11.65 22.84
C CYS A 283 60.13 -12.31 24.12
N ASP A 284 59.47 -12.12 25.25
CA ASP A 284 59.71 -12.83 26.51
C ASP A 284 58.89 -14.13 26.63
N GLY A 285 58.15 -14.49 25.57
CA GLY A 285 57.20 -15.60 25.55
C GLY A 285 55.86 -15.29 26.23
N GLY A 286 55.62 -14.04 26.61
CA GLY A 286 54.32 -13.57 27.07
C GLY A 286 53.31 -13.48 25.93
N THR A 287 52.03 -13.66 26.24
CA THR A 287 50.93 -13.27 25.37
C THR A 287 49.98 -12.34 26.11
N LEU A 288 49.39 -11.40 25.39
CA LEU A 288 48.24 -10.63 25.84
C LEU A 288 47.12 -10.77 24.81
N SER A 289 45.88 -10.75 25.31
CA SER A 289 44.69 -10.64 24.48
C SER A 289 43.67 -9.74 25.14
N ASP A 290 42.86 -9.08 24.31
CA ASP A 290 41.73 -8.26 24.73
C ASP A 290 40.51 -8.56 23.86
N THR A 291 39.32 -8.41 24.43
CA THR A 291 38.05 -8.96 23.92
C THR A 291 37.05 -7.86 23.61
N VAL A 292 36.31 -8.00 22.51
CA VAL A 292 35.17 -7.14 22.16
C VAL A 292 33.92 -7.97 21.89
N GLU A 293 32.76 -7.49 22.31
CA GLU A 293 31.47 -8.09 21.95
C GLU A 293 30.74 -7.26 20.88
N ILE A 294 30.40 -7.91 19.77
CA ILE A 294 29.50 -7.36 18.77
C ILE A 294 28.10 -7.91 19.04
N GLY A 295 27.26 -7.08 19.63
CA GLY A 295 25.86 -7.39 19.90
C GLY A 295 25.03 -7.32 18.63
N ILE A 296 24.13 -8.28 18.42
CA ILE A 296 23.12 -8.20 17.36
C ILE A 296 21.81 -7.72 17.97
N SER A 297 21.23 -6.66 17.40
CA SER A 297 19.92 -6.13 17.82
C SER A 297 18.85 -7.22 17.73
N THR A 298 17.97 -7.28 18.72
CA THR A 298 16.92 -8.31 18.76
C THR A 298 16.01 -8.19 17.54
N PRO A 299 15.86 -9.23 16.70
CA PRO A 299 15.00 -9.15 15.52
C PRO A 299 13.56 -8.87 15.95
N TYR A 300 13.01 -7.77 15.45
CA TYR A 300 11.69 -7.28 15.80
C TYR A 300 10.71 -7.35 14.63
N ASP A 301 9.52 -7.86 14.90
CA ASP A 301 8.40 -7.88 13.96
C ASP A 301 7.57 -6.60 14.13
N VAL A 302 7.09 -6.04 13.02
CA VAL A 302 6.15 -4.92 13.01
C VAL A 302 4.82 -5.39 12.41
N VAL A 303 3.82 -5.58 13.27
CA VAL A 303 2.45 -5.87 12.85
C VAL A 303 1.72 -4.55 12.64
N TYR A 304 0.91 -4.44 11.58
CA TYR A 304 0.04 -3.29 11.38
C TYR A 304 -1.44 -3.67 11.49
N LEU A 305 -2.25 -2.69 11.85
CA LEU A 305 -3.70 -2.68 11.75
C LEU A 305 -4.10 -1.37 11.08
N GLY A 306 -5.12 -1.38 10.24
CA GLY A 306 -5.58 -0.17 9.57
C GLY A 306 -7.07 -0.20 9.26
N HIS A 307 -7.56 0.96 8.84
CA HIS A 307 -8.89 1.14 8.31
C HIS A 307 -8.77 1.83 6.95
N GLU A 308 -9.38 1.21 5.94
CA GLU A 308 -9.57 1.83 4.64
C GLU A 308 -10.49 3.06 4.75
N ILE A 309 -10.52 3.87 3.70
CA ILE A 309 -11.37 5.05 3.61
C ILE A 309 -12.84 4.60 3.50
N THR A 310 -13.73 5.26 4.23
CA THR A 310 -15.15 4.87 4.25
C THR A 310 -15.82 5.16 2.91
N CYS A 311 -15.67 6.38 2.38
CA CYS A 311 -16.39 6.87 1.20
C CYS A 311 -15.52 7.62 0.20
N HIS A 312 -16.00 7.73 -1.04
CA HIS A 312 -15.24 8.33 -2.13
C HIS A 312 -14.85 9.78 -1.81
N GLY A 313 -13.54 10.08 -1.86
CA GLY A 313 -13.01 11.40 -1.58
C GLY A 313 -13.00 11.83 -0.10
N GLU A 314 -13.37 10.95 0.84
CA GLU A 314 -13.17 11.19 2.28
C GLU A 314 -11.70 11.06 2.68
N SER A 315 -11.39 11.39 3.95
CA SER A 315 -10.05 11.26 4.51
C SER A 315 -10.11 10.82 5.97
N ASP A 316 -10.76 9.68 6.21
CA ASP A 316 -10.99 9.08 7.52
C ASP A 316 -10.20 7.78 7.77
N GLY A 317 -9.42 7.33 6.79
CA GLY A 317 -8.53 6.18 6.90
C GLY A 317 -7.47 6.37 7.99
N TRP A 318 -6.97 5.25 8.53
CA TRP A 318 -5.90 5.26 9.54
C TRP A 318 -5.04 3.99 9.49
N LEU A 319 -3.82 4.13 10.01
CA LEU A 319 -2.81 3.07 10.13
C LEU A 319 -2.24 3.10 11.55
N SER A 320 -2.11 1.94 12.18
CA SER A 320 -1.54 1.77 13.52
C SER A 320 -0.58 0.59 13.52
N LEU A 321 0.57 0.75 14.14
CA LEU A 321 1.61 -0.27 14.24
C LEU A 321 1.63 -0.89 15.63
N THR A 322 2.22 -2.06 15.74
CA THR A 322 2.54 -2.73 16.99
C THR A 322 3.84 -3.50 16.78
N VAL A 323 4.88 -3.09 17.48
CA VAL A 323 6.20 -3.72 17.41
C VAL A 323 6.29 -4.82 18.46
N THR A 324 6.77 -5.99 18.06
CA THR A 324 6.90 -7.20 18.89
C THR A 324 8.29 -7.82 18.73
N GLY A 325 8.78 -8.51 19.76
CA GLY A 325 10.13 -9.11 19.77
C GLY A 325 11.24 -8.15 20.23
N ASN A 326 11.08 -6.84 20.02
CA ASN A 326 12.06 -5.85 20.48
C ASN A 326 12.07 -5.70 22.02
N SER A 327 13.26 -5.54 22.61
CA SER A 327 13.44 -5.14 24.02
C SER A 327 13.73 -3.65 24.22
N ASN A 328 14.16 -2.97 23.16
CA ASN A 328 14.65 -1.59 23.18
C ASN A 328 13.58 -0.60 22.69
N PRO A 329 13.74 0.71 22.97
CA PRO A 329 12.91 1.75 22.38
C PRO A 329 13.01 1.76 20.84
N VAL A 330 11.87 1.99 20.19
CA VAL A 330 11.76 2.25 18.76
C VAL A 330 11.19 3.65 18.51
N THR A 331 11.61 4.24 17.41
CA THR A 331 11.09 5.49 16.87
C THR A 331 10.38 5.23 15.54
N PHE A 332 9.40 6.08 15.23
CA PHE A 332 8.65 6.02 13.98
C PHE A 332 8.93 7.29 13.18
N THR A 333 9.12 7.16 11.87
CA THR A 333 9.17 8.30 10.93
C THR A 333 8.27 7.99 9.76
N TRP A 334 7.06 8.56 9.76
CA TRP A 334 6.11 8.42 8.65
C TRP A 334 6.44 9.40 7.52
N SER A 335 6.07 9.02 6.28
CA SER A 335 6.05 9.90 5.10
C SER A 335 5.25 11.20 5.28
N THR A 336 4.31 11.22 6.22
CA THR A 336 3.55 12.42 6.65
C THR A 336 4.32 13.36 7.57
N GLY A 337 5.52 12.97 8.03
CA GLY A 337 6.30 13.67 9.05
C GLY A 337 5.85 13.39 10.49
N ALA A 338 4.89 12.48 10.71
CA ALA A 338 4.48 12.05 12.04
C ALA A 338 5.52 11.09 12.67
N SER A 339 5.58 11.08 14.01
CA SER A 339 6.51 10.25 14.79
C SER A 339 5.83 9.35 15.84
N THR A 340 4.55 9.05 15.63
CA THR A 340 3.71 8.20 16.47
C THR A 340 3.64 6.77 15.94
N ASP A 341 3.24 5.82 16.79
CA ASP A 341 2.91 4.44 16.41
C ASP A 341 1.73 4.35 15.41
N SER A 342 0.95 5.42 15.30
CA SER A 342 -0.30 5.49 14.56
C SER A 342 -0.47 6.84 13.87
N ILE A 343 -1.13 6.83 12.71
CA ILE A 343 -1.55 8.01 11.95
C ILE A 343 -2.98 7.82 11.43
N GLY A 344 -3.75 8.90 11.33
CA GLY A 344 -5.15 8.87 10.92
C GLY A 344 -5.61 10.21 10.35
N GLY A 345 -6.80 10.22 9.76
CA GLY A 345 -7.26 11.34 8.93
C GLY A 345 -6.65 11.28 7.52
N LEU A 346 -6.48 10.07 6.99
CA LEU A 346 -5.75 9.79 5.76
C LEU A 346 -6.72 9.68 4.58
N GLY A 347 -6.44 10.45 3.52
CA GLY A 347 -7.07 10.28 2.21
C GLY A 347 -6.32 9.28 1.32
N PRO A 348 -6.74 9.12 0.06
CA PRO A 348 -6.17 8.12 -0.84
C PRO A 348 -4.68 8.38 -1.14
N GLY A 349 -3.86 7.33 -1.14
CA GLY A 349 -2.45 7.43 -1.48
C GLY A 349 -1.56 6.39 -0.80
N THR A 350 -0.25 6.48 -1.08
CA THR A 350 0.78 5.62 -0.50
C THR A 350 1.40 6.29 0.74
N TYR A 351 1.44 5.56 1.85
CA TYR A 351 2.03 5.97 3.10
C TYR A 351 3.16 5.01 3.46
N SER A 352 4.36 5.52 3.70
CA SER A 352 5.47 4.73 4.23
C SER A 352 5.84 5.13 5.65
N VAL A 353 6.49 4.22 6.37
CA VAL A 353 7.05 4.43 7.71
C VAL A 353 8.41 3.76 7.80
N ILE A 354 9.37 4.46 8.40
CA ILE A 354 10.62 3.88 8.90
C ILE A 354 10.42 3.67 10.41
N VAL A 355 10.52 2.42 10.85
CA VAL A 355 10.68 2.05 12.26
C VAL A 355 12.17 1.91 12.52
N GLU A 356 12.69 2.59 13.55
CA GLU A 356 14.13 2.63 13.87
C GLU A 356 14.35 2.37 15.36
N GLU A 357 15.10 1.32 15.68
CA GLU A 357 15.50 0.95 17.04
C GLU A 357 16.68 1.81 17.53
N GLU A 358 16.85 1.95 18.85
CA GLU A 358 18.02 2.60 19.47
C GLU A 358 19.38 1.98 19.05
N GLY A 359 19.40 0.72 18.59
CA GLY A 359 20.55 0.06 17.93
C GLY A 359 20.76 0.41 16.45
N GLY A 360 20.01 1.37 15.89
CA GLY A 360 20.12 1.84 14.50
C GLY A 360 19.42 0.99 13.44
N CYS A 361 18.91 -0.20 13.80
CA CYS A 361 18.26 -1.12 12.87
C CYS A 361 16.88 -0.63 12.41
N LYS A 362 16.68 -0.62 11.08
CA LYS A 362 15.54 0.02 10.41
C LYS A 362 14.69 -0.97 9.63
N ILE A 363 13.39 -0.96 9.88
CA ILE A 363 12.38 -1.61 9.03
C ILE A 363 11.60 -0.51 8.31
N THR A 364 11.53 -0.59 6.98
CA THR A 364 10.66 0.28 6.16
C THR A 364 9.43 -0.51 5.73
N LEU A 365 8.24 0.04 5.99
CA LEU A 365 6.96 -0.50 5.51
C LEU A 365 6.28 0.51 4.58
N GLU A 366 5.52 0.00 3.61
CA GLU A 366 4.68 0.80 2.71
C GLU A 366 3.23 0.28 2.76
N PHE A 367 2.29 1.20 2.71
CA PHE A 367 0.85 0.96 2.77
C PHE A 367 0.16 1.77 1.67
N GLU A 368 -0.80 1.16 0.97
CA GLU A 368 -1.64 1.85 0.00
C GLU A 368 -3.07 1.96 0.57
N LEU A 369 -3.59 3.19 0.67
CA LEU A 369 -5.00 3.43 0.93
C LEU A 369 -5.69 3.82 -0.38
N THR A 370 -6.56 2.94 -0.86
CA THR A 370 -7.34 3.14 -2.07
C THR A 370 -8.61 3.94 -1.80
N ASP A 371 -8.97 4.81 -2.75
CA ASP A 371 -10.25 5.50 -2.77
C ASP A 371 -11.35 4.50 -3.19
N PRO A 372 -12.43 4.29 -2.41
CA PRO A 372 -13.54 3.47 -2.88
C PRO A 372 -14.23 4.15 -4.08
N PRO A 373 -14.86 3.38 -5.00
CA PRO A 373 -15.60 3.97 -6.11
C PRO A 373 -16.73 4.88 -5.61
N LEU A 374 -17.00 5.99 -6.31
CA LEU A 374 -18.19 6.82 -6.06
C LEU A 374 -19.46 5.97 -6.13
N LEU A 375 -20.30 6.03 -5.10
CA LEU A 375 -21.63 5.44 -5.10
C LEU A 375 -22.57 6.34 -5.92
N GLU A 376 -23.16 5.80 -6.98
CA GLU A 376 -24.11 6.50 -7.85
C GLU A 376 -25.46 5.75 -7.88
N LEU A 377 -26.55 6.46 -7.62
CA LEU A 377 -27.93 5.99 -7.73
C LEU A 377 -28.53 6.34 -9.09
N GLY A 378 -28.98 5.32 -9.82
CA GLY A 378 -29.55 5.47 -11.16
C GLY A 378 -30.96 4.89 -11.29
N ILE A 379 -31.57 5.18 -12.44
CA ILE A 379 -32.82 4.56 -12.89
C ILE A 379 -32.47 3.44 -13.87
N ALA A 380 -32.96 2.22 -13.61
CA ALA A 380 -32.92 1.13 -14.57
C ALA A 380 -34.17 1.13 -15.47
N ASP A 381 -35.36 1.32 -14.87
CA ASP A 381 -36.65 1.41 -15.60
C ASP A 381 -37.71 2.16 -14.76
N THR A 382 -38.76 2.68 -15.42
CA THR A 382 -39.90 3.38 -14.78
C THR A 382 -41.20 3.19 -15.56
N GLN A 383 -42.26 2.81 -14.85
CA GLN A 383 -43.64 2.81 -15.34
C GLN A 383 -44.43 3.98 -14.70
N ASN A 384 -44.95 4.86 -15.56
CA ASN A 384 -45.95 5.87 -15.15
C ASN A 384 -47.32 5.21 -14.92
N ILE A 385 -48.16 5.88 -14.14
CA ILE A 385 -49.47 5.35 -13.72
C ILE A 385 -50.42 5.30 -14.93
N THR A 386 -51.14 4.19 -15.11
CA THR A 386 -51.94 3.95 -16.33
C THR A 386 -53.22 4.79 -16.40
N CYS A 387 -53.83 5.10 -15.25
CA CYS A 387 -55.11 5.83 -15.15
C CYS A 387 -55.08 6.90 -14.05
N PHE A 388 -55.91 7.94 -14.17
CA PHE A 388 -56.06 8.94 -13.12
C PHE A 388 -56.45 8.32 -11.76
N GLU A 389 -55.78 8.75 -10.69
CA GLU A 389 -55.81 8.17 -9.33
C GLU A 389 -55.43 6.68 -9.24
N GLY A 390 -54.75 6.16 -10.26
CA GLY A 390 -54.16 4.82 -10.27
C GLY A 390 -53.00 4.63 -9.29
N THR A 391 -52.72 3.36 -9.00
CA THR A 391 -51.65 2.92 -8.08
C THR A 391 -50.84 1.80 -8.71
N ASP A 392 -50.53 1.90 -10.01
CA ASP A 392 -49.83 0.88 -10.81
C ASP A 392 -48.52 1.41 -11.42
N GLY A 393 -47.97 2.48 -10.85
CA GLY A 393 -46.63 2.95 -11.16
C GLY A 393 -45.56 2.02 -10.59
N GLU A 394 -44.44 1.92 -11.30
CA GLU A 394 -43.28 1.12 -10.88
C GLU A 394 -41.97 1.91 -11.10
N ILE A 395 -40.99 1.72 -10.23
CA ILE A 395 -39.64 2.28 -10.34
C ILE A 395 -38.65 1.15 -10.05
N LEU A 396 -37.74 0.89 -10.99
CA LEU A 396 -36.60 0.00 -10.80
C LEU A 396 -35.32 0.85 -10.74
N LEU A 397 -34.64 0.85 -9.60
CA LEU A 397 -33.37 1.55 -9.41
C LEU A 397 -32.18 0.65 -9.78
N ASP A 398 -31.10 1.27 -10.24
CA ASP A 398 -29.76 0.69 -10.32
C ASP A 398 -28.84 1.41 -9.33
N ALA A 399 -27.81 0.72 -8.83
CA ALA A 399 -26.84 1.30 -7.90
C ALA A 399 -25.45 0.76 -8.23
N SER A 400 -24.51 1.69 -8.49
CA SER A 400 -23.16 1.36 -8.92
C SER A 400 -22.09 2.05 -8.08
N GLY A 401 -20.90 1.45 -8.04
CA GLY A 401 -19.82 1.91 -7.16
C GLY A 401 -20.11 1.70 -5.67
N GLY A 402 -19.45 2.46 -4.80
CA GLY A 402 -19.43 2.19 -3.36
C GLY A 402 -18.94 0.76 -3.04
N VAL A 403 -19.43 0.21 -1.94
CA VAL A 403 -19.15 -1.17 -1.47
C VAL A 403 -20.46 -1.92 -1.21
N PRO A 404 -20.87 -2.88 -2.06
CA PRO A 404 -22.10 -3.65 -1.86
C PRO A 404 -22.01 -4.60 -0.65
N PRO A 405 -23.15 -5.01 -0.04
CA PRO A 405 -24.52 -4.81 -0.50
C PRO A 405 -25.07 -3.40 -0.25
N TYR A 406 -26.01 -2.99 -1.09
CA TYR A 406 -26.74 -1.73 -0.95
C TYR A 406 -28.05 -1.91 -0.18
N ILE A 407 -28.53 -0.82 0.40
CA ILE A 407 -29.81 -0.68 1.08
C ILE A 407 -30.50 0.57 0.51
N PHE A 408 -31.73 0.43 0.05
CA PHE A 408 -32.52 1.52 -0.51
C PHE A 408 -33.46 2.09 0.54
N PHE A 409 -33.80 3.37 0.41
CA PHE A 409 -34.72 4.07 1.29
C PHE A 409 -35.73 4.86 0.46
N LEU A 410 -36.99 4.85 0.91
CA LEU A 410 -38.08 5.66 0.38
C LEU A 410 -38.87 6.25 1.56
N ASP A 411 -38.99 7.58 1.61
CA ASP A 411 -39.63 8.32 2.71
C ASP A 411 -39.10 7.94 4.12
N GLY A 412 -37.83 7.55 4.20
CA GLY A 412 -37.17 7.08 5.43
C GLY A 412 -37.45 5.62 5.82
N ASN A 413 -38.29 4.90 5.08
CA ASN A 413 -38.47 3.45 5.22
C ASN A 413 -37.33 2.71 4.52
N VAL A 414 -37.03 1.46 4.93
CA VAL A 414 -35.82 0.72 4.54
C VAL A 414 -36.17 -0.50 3.68
N TYR A 415 -35.45 -0.67 2.56
CA TYR A 415 -35.69 -1.70 1.54
C TYR A 415 -34.39 -2.37 1.13
N THR A 416 -34.45 -3.67 0.79
CA THR A 416 -33.33 -4.47 0.27
C THR A 416 -33.50 -4.90 -1.18
N ASP A 417 -34.58 -4.47 -1.81
CA ASP A 417 -34.89 -4.64 -3.23
C ASP A 417 -34.79 -3.25 -3.89
N SER A 418 -34.48 -3.20 -5.19
CA SER A 418 -34.43 -1.95 -5.96
C SER A 418 -35.70 -1.72 -6.79
N LEU A 419 -36.61 -2.71 -6.82
CA LEU A 419 -37.92 -2.60 -7.46
C LEU A 419 -39.00 -2.11 -6.48
N PHE A 420 -39.62 -0.99 -6.81
CA PHE A 420 -40.75 -0.39 -6.09
C PHE A 420 -42.00 -0.45 -6.96
N ILE A 421 -43.07 -1.05 -6.45
CA ILE A 421 -44.32 -1.32 -7.20
C ILE A 421 -45.55 -0.84 -6.43
N ASN A 422 -46.65 -0.65 -7.17
CA ASN A 422 -47.92 -0.08 -6.70
C ASN A 422 -47.82 1.40 -6.28
N LEU A 423 -47.01 2.19 -6.99
CA LEU A 423 -46.83 3.61 -6.75
C LEU A 423 -47.95 4.45 -7.39
N SER A 424 -48.20 5.62 -6.82
CA SER A 424 -49.12 6.64 -7.35
C SER A 424 -48.33 7.76 -8.04
N ALA A 425 -49.03 8.65 -8.76
CA ALA A 425 -48.37 9.83 -9.32
C ALA A 425 -47.89 10.78 -8.21
N GLY A 426 -46.67 11.31 -8.36
CA GLY A 426 -45.99 12.15 -7.38
C GLY A 426 -44.46 12.08 -7.48
N ASN A 427 -43.79 12.91 -6.68
CA ASN A 427 -42.32 12.92 -6.58
C ASN A 427 -41.86 11.99 -5.46
N TYR A 428 -40.91 11.12 -5.78
CA TYR A 428 -40.30 10.17 -4.87
C TYR A 428 -38.81 10.50 -4.70
N ILE A 429 -38.36 10.71 -3.46
CA ILE A 429 -36.95 10.90 -3.14
C ILE A 429 -36.40 9.58 -2.59
N PHE A 430 -35.61 8.91 -3.43
CA PHE A 430 -34.88 7.71 -3.04
C PHE A 430 -33.53 8.07 -2.44
N THR A 431 -33.07 7.27 -1.49
CA THR A 431 -31.68 7.25 -1.04
C THR A 431 -31.15 5.83 -1.19
N VAL A 432 -29.93 5.67 -1.67
CA VAL A 432 -29.19 4.40 -1.57
C VAL A 432 -28.11 4.56 -0.52
N LYS A 433 -27.79 3.47 0.19
CA LYS A 433 -26.68 3.41 1.14
C LYS A 433 -25.90 2.12 0.93
N ASP A 434 -24.58 2.19 0.96
CA ASP A 434 -23.70 1.03 0.81
C ASP A 434 -23.30 0.38 2.16
N GLN A 435 -22.44 -0.64 2.13
CA GLN A 435 -22.01 -1.36 3.32
C GLN A 435 -21.11 -0.52 4.26
N ARG A 436 -20.31 0.42 3.72
CA ARG A 436 -19.44 1.29 4.52
C ARG A 436 -20.22 2.44 5.15
N GLY A 437 -21.31 2.84 4.51
CA GLY A 437 -22.28 3.81 4.98
C GLY A 437 -22.38 5.07 4.12
N CYS A 438 -21.75 5.06 2.94
CA CYS A 438 -21.85 6.08 1.91
C CYS A 438 -23.27 6.09 1.35
N TRP A 439 -23.74 7.26 0.93
CA TRP A 439 -25.11 7.42 0.46
C TRP A 439 -25.19 8.40 -0.71
N ASP A 440 -26.17 8.17 -1.58
CA ASP A 440 -26.54 9.04 -2.70
C ASP A 440 -28.07 9.14 -2.81
N THR A 441 -28.58 10.20 -3.43
CA THR A 441 -30.01 10.55 -3.47
C THR A 441 -30.50 10.91 -4.86
N LEU A 442 -31.66 10.37 -5.23
CA LEU A 442 -32.27 10.56 -6.54
C LEU A 442 -33.76 10.92 -6.38
N GLU A 443 -34.19 12.02 -7.00
CA GLU A 443 -35.61 12.42 -7.09
C GLU A 443 -36.20 11.95 -8.43
N ILE A 444 -37.36 11.30 -8.39
CA ILE A 444 -38.07 10.75 -9.56
C ILE A 444 -39.54 11.18 -9.50
N GLU A 445 -40.04 11.78 -10.58
CA GLU A 445 -41.46 12.12 -10.74
C GLU A 445 -42.18 10.98 -11.50
N LEU A 446 -43.21 10.40 -10.89
CA LEU A 446 -44.19 9.58 -11.62
C LEU A 446 -45.40 10.42 -11.98
N THR A 447 -45.82 10.32 -13.24
CA THR A 447 -46.97 11.03 -13.80
C THR A 447 -48.16 10.07 -14.00
N GLN A 448 -49.34 10.66 -14.19
CA GLN A 448 -50.59 9.97 -14.57
C GLN A 448 -51.26 10.73 -15.72
N PRO A 449 -52.12 10.09 -16.53
CA PRO A 449 -52.97 10.79 -17.48
C PRO A 449 -54.03 11.66 -16.77
N PRO A 450 -54.69 12.59 -17.50
CA PRO A 450 -55.90 13.25 -17.03
C PRO A 450 -57.03 12.25 -16.71
N GLU A 451 -57.99 12.70 -15.90
CA GLU A 451 -59.27 12.02 -15.70
C GLU A 451 -60.03 11.88 -17.03
N VAL A 452 -60.71 10.74 -17.24
CA VAL A 452 -61.56 10.52 -18.42
C VAL A 452 -62.92 11.17 -18.17
N ILE A 453 -63.18 12.31 -18.81
CA ILE A 453 -64.43 13.05 -18.61
C ILE A 453 -65.53 12.45 -19.47
N VAL A 454 -66.70 12.27 -18.86
CA VAL A 454 -67.91 11.74 -19.48
C VAL A 454 -69.08 12.63 -19.08
N ASP A 455 -69.94 12.93 -20.05
CA ASP A 455 -71.20 13.66 -19.89
C ASP A 455 -72.27 12.81 -20.60
N ALA A 456 -73.19 12.23 -19.83
CA ALA A 456 -74.30 11.42 -20.35
C ALA A 456 -75.39 12.28 -21.04
N GLY A 457 -75.27 13.60 -20.94
CA GLY A 457 -76.22 14.59 -21.44
C GLY A 457 -77.27 14.95 -20.38
N ASN A 458 -77.83 16.15 -20.50
CA ASN A 458 -78.89 16.65 -19.61
C ASN A 458 -80.07 15.68 -19.47
N ASN A 459 -80.65 15.58 -18.28
CA ASN A 459 -81.89 14.86 -18.02
C ASN A 459 -83.01 15.24 -19.01
N LEU A 460 -83.73 14.25 -19.54
CA LEU A 460 -84.73 14.42 -20.60
C LEU A 460 -86.13 14.00 -20.14
N ILE A 461 -87.14 14.62 -20.74
CA ILE A 461 -88.55 14.26 -20.57
C ILE A 461 -89.10 13.82 -21.94
N ILE A 462 -89.78 12.68 -22.00
CA ILE A 462 -90.53 12.22 -23.18
C ILE A 462 -91.98 11.88 -22.80
N PRO A 463 -92.95 12.02 -23.71
CA PRO A 463 -94.26 11.41 -23.52
C PRO A 463 -94.15 9.88 -23.58
N TYR A 464 -95.06 9.17 -22.92
CA TYR A 464 -95.16 7.71 -22.97
C TYR A 464 -95.23 7.17 -24.41
N GLY A 465 -94.35 6.21 -24.73
CA GLY A 465 -94.19 5.66 -26.08
C GLY A 465 -93.47 6.57 -27.07
N GLY A 466 -93.00 7.74 -26.63
CA GLY A 466 -92.13 8.63 -27.39
C GLY A 466 -90.71 8.10 -27.54
N LEU A 467 -89.89 8.82 -28.30
CA LEU A 467 -88.46 8.57 -28.46
C LEU A 467 -87.69 9.89 -28.49
N THR A 468 -86.46 9.86 -27.99
CA THR A 468 -85.52 11.00 -28.03
C THR A 468 -84.11 10.51 -28.33
N GLN A 469 -83.22 11.39 -28.78
CA GLN A 469 -81.79 11.09 -28.92
C GLN A 469 -81.05 11.59 -27.67
N ILE A 470 -80.34 10.70 -26.99
CA ILE A 470 -79.36 11.09 -25.97
C ILE A 470 -78.15 11.69 -26.68
N ASN A 471 -77.64 12.81 -26.17
CA ASN A 471 -76.50 13.54 -26.75
C ASN A 471 -75.39 13.60 -25.71
N ALA A 472 -74.69 12.48 -25.52
CA ALA A 472 -73.58 12.35 -24.61
C ALA A 472 -72.28 12.84 -25.26
N SER A 473 -71.27 13.11 -24.42
CA SER A 473 -69.92 13.44 -24.86
C SER A 473 -68.86 12.87 -23.92
N THR A 474 -67.62 12.80 -24.41
CA THR A 474 -66.44 12.35 -23.65
C THR A 474 -65.18 12.86 -24.33
N ASP A 475 -64.10 13.03 -23.57
CA ASP A 475 -62.75 13.31 -24.09
C ASP A 475 -61.84 12.07 -24.17
N ALA A 476 -62.37 10.88 -23.86
CA ALA A 476 -61.66 9.61 -23.89
C ALA A 476 -60.88 9.39 -25.20
N ALA A 477 -59.65 8.88 -25.08
CA ALA A 477 -58.82 8.57 -26.23
C ALA A 477 -59.47 7.49 -27.13
N THR A 478 -59.35 7.64 -28.45
CA THR A 478 -59.90 6.64 -29.39
C THR A 478 -58.87 5.56 -29.73
N PRO A 479 -59.26 4.26 -29.83
CA PRO A 479 -60.62 3.74 -29.72
C PRO A 479 -61.05 3.43 -28.27
N TYR A 480 -62.14 4.05 -27.82
CA TYR A 480 -62.80 3.72 -26.56
C TYR A 480 -63.97 2.73 -26.77
N ASN A 481 -64.37 2.04 -25.71
CA ASN A 481 -65.59 1.25 -25.62
C ASN A 481 -66.66 2.02 -24.84
N ILE A 482 -67.93 1.82 -25.18
CA ILE A 482 -69.08 2.42 -24.49
C ILE A 482 -69.98 1.31 -23.94
N VAL A 483 -70.51 1.53 -22.74
CA VAL A 483 -71.56 0.69 -22.15
C VAL A 483 -72.63 1.58 -21.51
N TRP A 484 -73.87 1.47 -22.01
CA TRP A 484 -75.06 2.03 -21.36
C TRP A 484 -75.78 0.99 -20.50
N THR A 485 -76.09 1.33 -19.25
CA THR A 485 -76.85 0.46 -18.32
C THR A 485 -77.95 1.25 -17.61
N PRO A 486 -79.22 0.79 -17.58
CA PRO A 486 -79.74 -0.42 -18.20
C PRO A 486 -79.89 -0.29 -19.72
N THR A 487 -80.00 -1.40 -20.43
CA THR A 487 -80.12 -1.43 -21.90
C THR A 487 -81.57 -1.24 -22.40
N ILE A 488 -82.55 -1.05 -21.51
CA ILE A 488 -83.97 -1.05 -21.86
C ILE A 488 -84.33 0.21 -22.66
N GLY A 489 -85.02 0.03 -23.80
CA GLY A 489 -85.47 1.14 -24.64
C GLY A 489 -84.38 1.85 -25.44
N LEU A 490 -83.13 1.41 -25.42
CA LEU A 490 -82.04 2.01 -26.20
C LEU A 490 -81.90 1.35 -27.59
N SER A 491 -81.58 2.15 -28.62
CA SER A 491 -81.34 1.66 -29.99
C SER A 491 -79.99 0.94 -30.16
N CYS A 492 -79.02 1.27 -29.33
CA CYS A 492 -77.69 0.67 -29.25
C CYS A 492 -77.14 0.92 -27.83
N THR A 493 -76.21 0.08 -27.36
CA THR A 493 -75.69 0.10 -25.98
C THR A 493 -74.20 0.44 -25.92
N ASP A 494 -73.59 0.49 -27.09
CA ASP A 494 -72.17 0.58 -27.45
C ASP A 494 -71.87 1.84 -28.29
N CYS A 495 -72.83 2.78 -28.31
CA CYS A 495 -72.83 3.99 -29.12
C CYS A 495 -72.96 5.23 -28.22
N ILE A 496 -72.31 6.34 -28.60
CA ILE A 496 -72.32 7.56 -27.77
C ILE A 496 -73.70 8.22 -27.71
N ASN A 497 -74.44 8.24 -28.83
CA ASN A 497 -75.73 8.92 -28.95
C ASN A 497 -76.85 7.94 -29.33
N PRO A 498 -77.32 7.10 -28.40
CA PRO A 498 -78.45 6.21 -28.65
C PRO A 498 -79.77 6.99 -28.77
N ILE A 499 -80.72 6.42 -29.52
CA ILE A 499 -82.12 6.79 -29.41
C ILE A 499 -82.71 6.00 -28.22
N ALA A 500 -83.38 6.70 -27.31
CA ALA A 500 -83.98 6.16 -26.11
C ALA A 500 -85.51 6.31 -26.13
N SER A 501 -86.21 5.21 -25.85
CA SER A 501 -87.67 5.11 -25.73
C SER A 501 -88.10 4.11 -24.63
N PRO A 502 -87.71 4.33 -23.35
CA PRO A 502 -88.23 3.53 -22.25
C PRO A 502 -89.71 3.82 -21.99
N LEU A 503 -90.41 2.88 -21.35
CA LEU A 503 -91.84 3.01 -21.00
C LEU A 503 -92.09 3.44 -19.55
N GLN A 504 -91.02 3.68 -18.78
CA GLN A 504 -91.01 4.11 -17.39
C GLN A 504 -89.77 4.98 -17.14
N ASN A 505 -89.79 5.80 -16.10
CA ASN A 505 -88.62 6.61 -15.69
C ASN A 505 -87.38 5.72 -15.55
N THR A 506 -86.30 6.07 -16.23
CA THR A 506 -85.08 5.25 -16.31
C THR A 506 -83.85 6.14 -16.17
N SER A 507 -83.07 5.90 -15.11
CA SER A 507 -81.73 6.48 -14.97
C SER A 507 -80.74 5.60 -15.76
N TYR A 508 -80.05 6.20 -16.72
CA TYR A 508 -79.05 5.54 -17.54
C TYR A 508 -77.65 5.94 -17.08
N LEU A 509 -76.88 4.97 -16.60
CA LEU A 509 -75.43 5.07 -16.39
C LEU A 509 -74.74 4.86 -17.74
N LEU A 510 -73.97 5.87 -18.16
CA LEU A 510 -72.96 5.75 -19.20
C LEU A 510 -71.64 5.34 -18.54
N SER A 511 -70.92 4.40 -19.16
CA SER A 511 -69.52 4.13 -18.86
C SER A 511 -68.71 4.12 -20.15
N VAL A 512 -67.61 4.86 -20.18
CA VAL A 512 -66.67 4.94 -21.30
C VAL A 512 -65.34 4.38 -20.82
N ILE A 513 -64.80 3.41 -21.57
CA ILE A 513 -63.53 2.74 -21.26
C ILE A 513 -62.53 3.06 -22.35
N ASP A 514 -61.42 3.71 -22.01
CA ASP A 514 -60.38 4.10 -22.97
C ASP A 514 -59.50 2.91 -23.44
N PRO A 515 -58.52 3.11 -24.35
CA PRO A 515 -57.63 2.05 -24.83
C PRO A 515 -56.76 1.39 -23.73
N ASN A 516 -56.51 2.10 -22.63
CA ASN A 516 -55.70 1.65 -21.50
C ASN A 516 -56.53 0.92 -20.43
N GLY A 517 -57.87 1.02 -20.51
CA GLY A 517 -58.81 0.43 -19.56
C GLY A 517 -59.37 1.41 -18.52
N CYS A 518 -59.03 2.70 -18.63
CA CYS A 518 -59.49 3.74 -17.71
C CYS A 518 -60.97 4.05 -17.94
N ILE A 519 -61.75 4.10 -16.86
CA ILE A 519 -63.22 4.17 -16.91
C ILE A 519 -63.72 5.53 -16.41
N GLY A 520 -64.27 6.34 -17.32
CA GLY A 520 -65.12 7.48 -16.96
C GLY A 520 -66.59 7.05 -16.93
N PHE A 521 -67.42 7.70 -16.10
CA PHE A 521 -68.85 7.41 -16.02
C PHE A 521 -69.68 8.65 -15.67
N ASP A 522 -70.94 8.66 -16.11
CA ASP A 522 -71.94 9.68 -15.74
C ASP A 522 -73.36 9.11 -15.82
N VAL A 523 -74.34 9.78 -15.20
CA VAL A 523 -75.74 9.32 -15.09
C VAL A 523 -76.70 10.40 -15.56
N MET A 524 -77.59 10.05 -16.50
CA MET A 524 -78.72 10.89 -16.90
C MET A 524 -80.07 10.21 -16.60
N ASP A 525 -81.05 10.99 -16.16
CA ASP A 525 -82.44 10.52 -15.99
C ASP A 525 -83.28 10.83 -17.23
N LEU A 526 -83.94 9.79 -17.74
CA LEU A 526 -85.00 9.92 -18.73
C LEU A 526 -86.36 9.70 -18.04
N ILE A 527 -87.14 10.76 -17.95
CA ILE A 527 -88.47 10.79 -17.32
C ILE A 527 -89.54 10.57 -18.40
N VAL A 528 -90.50 9.69 -18.11
CA VAL A 528 -91.60 9.34 -19.02
C VAL A 528 -92.90 9.95 -18.49
N GLU A 529 -93.34 11.04 -19.11
CA GLU A 529 -94.60 11.70 -18.78
C GLU A 529 -95.80 10.96 -19.41
N LEU A 530 -96.82 10.72 -18.59
CA LEU A 530 -98.10 10.17 -18.98
C LEU A 530 -99.13 11.31 -18.97
N ASP A 531 -99.57 11.79 -20.14
CA ASP A 531 -100.62 12.81 -20.26
C ASP A 531 -101.83 12.30 -21.05
N LEU A 532 -103.04 12.70 -20.63
CA LEU A 532 -104.29 12.32 -21.29
C LEU A 532 -104.54 13.14 -22.56
N ILE A 533 -104.47 12.47 -23.71
CA ILE A 533 -104.94 13.03 -24.99
C ILE A 533 -106.48 13.09 -24.97
N LEU A 534 -107.00 14.32 -25.09
CA LEU A 534 -108.43 14.64 -25.07
C LEU A 534 -108.73 15.66 -26.18
N PRO A 535 -109.85 15.55 -26.91
CA PRO A 535 -110.27 16.61 -27.82
C PRO A 535 -110.71 17.85 -27.03
N ASN A 536 -110.49 19.04 -27.60
CA ASN A 536 -110.89 20.33 -27.00
C ASN A 536 -112.27 20.82 -27.49
N VAL A 537 -112.81 20.20 -28.54
CA VAL A 537 -114.15 20.41 -29.10
C VAL A 537 -114.70 19.08 -29.60
N PHE A 538 -116.00 18.84 -29.45
CA PHE A 538 -116.68 17.67 -30.02
C PHE A 538 -118.05 18.00 -30.61
N THR A 539 -118.51 17.17 -31.55
CA THR A 539 -119.63 17.44 -32.46
C THR A 539 -120.58 16.23 -32.57
N PRO A 540 -121.43 15.98 -31.56
CA PRO A 540 -122.43 14.90 -31.58
C PRO A 540 -123.51 15.19 -32.65
N ASN A 541 -123.29 14.69 -33.86
CA ASN A 541 -124.10 14.90 -35.06
C ASN A 541 -124.53 13.57 -35.75
N GLY A 542 -123.87 12.44 -35.42
CA GLY A 542 -124.12 11.10 -35.95
C GLY A 542 -123.35 10.74 -37.23
N ASP A 543 -122.31 11.48 -37.63
CA ASP A 543 -121.49 11.19 -38.81
C ASP A 543 -120.33 10.19 -38.55
N GLY A 544 -120.07 9.86 -37.28
CA GLY A 544 -119.03 8.94 -36.84
C GLY A 544 -117.68 9.59 -36.53
N MET A 545 -117.53 10.91 -36.71
CA MET A 545 -116.30 11.66 -36.40
C MET A 545 -116.53 12.63 -35.25
N ASN A 546 -115.81 12.42 -34.14
CA ASN A 546 -115.85 13.31 -32.98
C ASN A 546 -117.25 13.46 -32.33
N ASP A 547 -118.10 12.43 -32.48
CA ASP A 547 -119.44 12.35 -31.86
C ASP A 547 -119.39 12.26 -30.32
N ASN A 548 -118.26 11.84 -29.75
CA ASN A 548 -118.11 11.62 -28.31
C ASN A 548 -116.86 12.30 -27.75
N PHE A 549 -117.02 13.09 -26.69
CA PHE A 549 -115.91 13.49 -25.83
C PHE A 549 -115.49 12.29 -24.98
N HIS A 550 -114.35 11.69 -25.31
CA HIS A 550 -113.84 10.45 -24.73
C HIS A 550 -112.32 10.49 -24.55
N VAL A 551 -111.80 9.60 -23.71
CA VAL A 551 -110.35 9.39 -23.53
C VAL A 551 -109.88 8.34 -24.54
N SER A 552 -108.80 8.63 -25.26
CA SER A 552 -108.37 7.83 -26.44
C SER A 552 -106.91 7.38 -26.33
N MET A 553 -106.61 6.45 -25.39
CA MET A 553 -105.28 5.84 -25.22
C MET A 553 -105.35 4.43 -24.62
N ASP A 554 -104.39 3.57 -25.00
CA ASP A 554 -104.38 2.13 -24.70
C ASP A 554 -103.81 1.75 -23.31
N PHE A 555 -103.15 2.68 -22.60
CA PHE A 555 -102.48 2.38 -21.32
C PHE A 555 -103.33 2.63 -20.06
N ILE A 556 -104.65 2.72 -20.19
CA ILE A 556 -105.57 2.96 -19.07
C ILE A 556 -106.15 1.63 -18.59
N GLU A 557 -105.99 1.32 -17.29
CA GLU A 557 -106.60 0.15 -16.65
C GLU A 557 -108.04 0.46 -16.22
N SER A 558 -108.26 1.64 -15.62
CA SER A 558 -109.58 2.09 -15.18
C SER A 558 -109.62 3.61 -14.99
N GLY A 559 -110.81 4.18 -14.84
CA GLY A 559 -110.97 5.59 -14.50
C GLY A 559 -112.42 6.05 -14.44
N THR A 560 -112.60 7.33 -14.13
CA THR A 560 -113.88 8.03 -14.18
C THR A 560 -113.76 9.36 -14.93
N MET A 561 -114.87 9.78 -15.52
CA MET A 561 -115.04 11.09 -16.15
C MET A 561 -116.33 11.72 -15.63
N ASP A 562 -116.17 12.86 -14.96
CA ASP A 562 -117.25 13.74 -14.55
C ASP A 562 -117.26 14.98 -15.45
N ILE A 563 -118.46 15.41 -15.86
CA ILE A 563 -118.67 16.57 -16.73
C ILE A 563 -119.72 17.47 -16.10
N TYR A 564 -119.44 18.77 -16.07
CA TYR A 564 -120.26 19.81 -15.44
C TYR A 564 -120.57 20.91 -16.47
N ASP A 565 -121.73 21.57 -16.34
CA ASP A 565 -121.96 22.82 -17.07
C ASP A 565 -121.12 23.98 -16.49
N ARG A 566 -121.15 25.12 -17.17
CA ARG A 566 -120.47 26.35 -16.73
C ARG A 566 -120.94 26.92 -15.37
N TRP A 567 -121.97 26.33 -14.76
CA TRP A 567 -122.48 26.70 -13.44
C TRP A 567 -122.07 25.68 -12.35
N GLY A 568 -121.34 24.63 -12.72
CA GLY A 568 -120.88 23.57 -11.81
C GLY A 568 -121.91 22.47 -11.54
N ALA A 569 -123.00 22.38 -12.32
CA ALA A 569 -123.96 21.30 -12.17
C ALA A 569 -123.54 20.06 -12.97
N LEU A 570 -123.43 18.91 -12.30
CA LEU A 570 -123.04 17.63 -12.90
C LEU A 570 -124.01 17.23 -14.02
N ILE A 571 -123.46 16.97 -15.21
CA ILE A 571 -124.13 16.59 -16.46
C ILE A 571 -124.01 15.07 -16.67
N LEU A 572 -122.78 14.55 -16.60
CA LEU A 572 -122.45 13.14 -16.69
C LEU A 572 -121.46 12.78 -15.57
N SER A 573 -121.58 11.56 -15.04
CA SER A 573 -120.52 10.87 -14.32
C SER A 573 -120.47 9.45 -14.87
N THR A 574 -119.28 8.95 -15.26
CA THR A 574 -119.15 7.62 -15.86
C THR A 574 -117.79 6.99 -15.65
N SER A 575 -117.74 5.65 -15.60
CA SER A 575 -116.52 4.85 -15.74
C SER A 575 -116.22 4.43 -17.19
N GLU A 576 -117.18 4.61 -18.12
CA GLU A 576 -117.06 4.22 -19.53
C GLU A 576 -116.31 5.31 -20.34
N ILE A 577 -115.16 5.75 -19.83
CA ILE A 577 -114.47 6.97 -20.28
C ILE A 577 -113.97 6.92 -21.73
N THR A 578 -113.78 5.71 -22.28
CA THR A 578 -113.42 5.45 -23.68
C THR A 578 -114.62 5.50 -24.63
N ARG A 579 -115.85 5.25 -24.13
CA ARG A 579 -117.10 5.53 -24.85
C ARG A 579 -117.49 7.00 -24.72
N GLY A 580 -117.18 7.60 -23.57
CA GLY A 580 -117.27 9.03 -23.33
C GLY A 580 -118.71 9.57 -23.26
N TRP A 581 -118.82 10.86 -23.57
CA TRP A 581 -120.05 11.66 -23.52
C TRP A 581 -120.55 12.02 -24.92
N ASP A 582 -121.84 11.80 -25.18
CA ASP A 582 -122.54 12.06 -26.45
C ASP A 582 -123.21 13.46 -26.52
N GLY A 583 -122.90 14.35 -25.58
CA GLY A 583 -123.55 15.65 -25.50
C GLY A 583 -125.01 15.60 -25.03
N THR A 584 -125.45 14.53 -24.38
CA THR A 584 -126.80 14.42 -23.78
C THR A 584 -126.76 14.34 -22.25
N LYS A 585 -127.92 14.58 -21.61
CA LYS A 585 -128.17 14.33 -20.19
C LYS A 585 -129.54 13.67 -20.05
N ASN A 586 -129.59 12.46 -19.49
CA ASN A 586 -130.82 11.65 -19.44
C ASN A 586 -131.50 11.48 -20.82
N GLY A 587 -130.71 11.40 -21.90
CA GLY A 587 -131.21 11.35 -23.28
C GLY A 587 -131.66 12.68 -23.88
N ALA A 588 -131.57 13.80 -23.15
CA ALA A 588 -131.86 15.14 -23.65
C ALA A 588 -130.59 15.85 -24.14
N THR A 589 -130.61 16.29 -25.39
CA THR A 589 -129.61 17.15 -26.05
C THR A 589 -129.21 18.33 -25.16
N GLN A 590 -127.91 18.47 -24.83
CA GLN A 590 -127.39 19.62 -24.07
C GLN A 590 -127.03 20.81 -24.99
N GLU A 591 -126.91 22.01 -24.43
CA GLU A 591 -126.69 23.27 -25.17
C GLU A 591 -125.31 23.33 -25.84
N ILE A 592 -125.15 24.24 -26.80
CA ILE A 592 -123.86 24.57 -27.42
C ILE A 592 -123.17 25.58 -26.49
N ASP A 593 -122.27 25.07 -25.66
CA ASP A 593 -121.56 25.83 -24.61
C ASP A 593 -120.22 25.15 -24.26
N SER A 594 -119.42 25.79 -23.41
CA SER A 594 -118.25 25.18 -22.79
C SER A 594 -118.64 24.44 -21.49
N TYR A 595 -118.25 23.17 -21.41
CA TYR A 595 -118.44 22.29 -20.27
C TYR A 595 -117.09 22.05 -19.57
N ILE A 596 -117.11 21.85 -18.26
CA ILE A 596 -115.92 21.52 -17.47
C ILE A 596 -115.86 20.00 -17.33
N TYR A 597 -114.71 19.39 -17.61
CA TYR A 597 -114.46 17.99 -17.33
C TYR A 597 -113.49 17.82 -16.16
N ILE A 598 -113.63 16.72 -15.43
CA ILE A 598 -112.64 16.19 -14.49
C ILE A 598 -112.53 14.69 -14.80
N ILE A 599 -111.33 14.25 -15.17
CA ILE A 599 -111.04 12.86 -15.56
C ILE A 599 -109.96 12.34 -14.63
N ASN A 600 -110.23 11.21 -13.98
CA ASN A 600 -109.30 10.52 -13.10
C ASN A 600 -109.06 9.12 -13.65
N VAL A 601 -107.82 8.77 -14.00
CA VAL A 601 -107.47 7.42 -14.45
C VAL A 601 -106.40 6.76 -13.61
N ILE A 602 -106.43 5.43 -13.58
CA ILE A 602 -105.33 4.56 -13.18
C ILE A 602 -104.78 3.92 -14.46
N THR A 603 -103.50 4.13 -14.74
CA THR A 603 -102.80 3.50 -15.86
C THR A 603 -102.52 2.02 -15.59
N THR A 604 -102.22 1.24 -16.63
CA THR A 604 -101.73 -0.16 -16.50
C THR A 604 -100.37 -0.27 -15.79
N SER A 605 -99.67 0.85 -15.58
CA SER A 605 -98.51 1.00 -14.69
C SER A 605 -98.85 1.39 -13.25
N GLY A 606 -100.13 1.49 -12.87
CA GLY A 606 -100.59 1.88 -11.53
C GLY A 606 -100.52 3.38 -11.21
N VAL A 607 -100.05 4.21 -12.15
CA VAL A 607 -99.96 5.66 -11.99
C VAL A 607 -101.36 6.28 -12.06
N GLN A 608 -101.68 7.16 -11.10
CA GLN A 608 -102.89 7.97 -11.11
C GLN A 608 -102.66 9.28 -11.86
N ILE A 609 -103.58 9.62 -12.78
CA ILE A 609 -103.56 10.88 -13.54
C ILE A 609 -104.92 11.54 -13.39
N GLU A 610 -104.94 12.73 -12.80
CA GLU A 610 -106.09 13.64 -12.82
C GLU A 610 -105.87 14.70 -13.90
N LYS A 611 -106.81 14.83 -14.84
CA LYS A 611 -106.85 15.93 -15.81
C LYS A 611 -108.21 16.58 -15.82
N SER A 612 -108.24 17.88 -15.51
CA SER A 612 -109.43 18.72 -15.61
C SER A 612 -109.21 19.83 -16.63
N GLY A 613 -110.30 20.38 -17.16
CA GLY A 613 -110.25 21.39 -18.21
C GLY A 613 -111.62 21.70 -18.78
N THR A 614 -111.65 22.36 -19.94
CA THR A 614 -112.88 22.70 -20.65
C THR A 614 -112.97 21.98 -21.99
N ILE A 615 -114.15 21.44 -22.29
CA ILE A 615 -114.55 20.86 -23.57
C ILE A 615 -115.68 21.72 -24.16
N THR A 616 -115.57 22.10 -25.44
CA THR A 616 -116.65 22.80 -26.15
C THR A 616 -117.56 21.79 -26.86
N LEU A 617 -118.86 21.90 -26.63
CA LEU A 617 -119.87 21.14 -27.39
C LEU A 617 -120.35 22.00 -28.56
N LEU A 618 -120.20 21.51 -29.79
CA LEU A 618 -120.81 22.09 -31.01
C LEU A 618 -121.79 21.09 -31.65
N ARG A 619 -122.65 21.55 -32.56
CA ARG A 619 -123.44 20.73 -33.50
C ARG A 619 -123.70 21.50 -34.79
#